data_AF-A0A2C3PTH2-F1
#
_entry.id   AF-A0A2C3PTH2-F1
#
_cell.length_a   1.000
_cell.length_b   1.000
_cell.length_c   1.000
_cell.angle_alpha   90.00
_cell.angle_beta   90.00
_cell.angle_gamma   90.00
#
_symmetry.space_group_name_H-M   'P 1'
#
loop_
_entity.id
_entity.type
_entity.pdbx_description
1 polymer ?
#
loop_
_entity_poly.entity_id
_entity_poly.type
_entity_poly.pdbx_seq_one_letter_code
_entity_poly.pdbx_strand_id
1 'polypeptide(L)' 'MREAINEYINHLQQSAVENRKKADEAYDNKDIGLAGFHRGQWLANEGTAIVLESILAKYKEEEQ' A
#
# COMPACT_ATOMS: atom_id res chain seq x y z
N MET A 1 -1.89 -1.85 20.27
CA MET A 1 -1.80 -2.71 19.07
C MET A 1 -2.56 -2.11 17.89
N ARG A 2 -3.83 -1.72 18.05
CA ARG A 2 -4.62 -1.07 16.99
C ARG A 2 -3.97 0.19 16.41
N GLU A 3 -3.44 1.08 17.26
CA GLU A 3 -2.74 2.30 16.82
C GLU A 3 -1.53 1.98 15.94
N ALA A 4 -0.68 1.03 16.35
CA ALA A 4 0.47 0.59 15.56
C ALA A 4 0.07 0.01 14.19
N ILE A 5 -1.06 -0.71 14.11
CA ILE A 5 -1.57 -1.23 12.83
C ILE A 5 -2.07 -0.06 11.96
N ASN A 6 -2.75 0.93 12.53
CA ASN A 6 -3.18 2.13 11.79
C ASN A 6 -1.98 2.94 11.26
N GLU A 7 -0.93 3.11 12.07
CA GLU A 7 0.30 3.77 11.63
C GLU A 7 0.97 3.01 10.49
N TYR A 8 0.99 1.67 10.56
CA TYR A 8 1.53 0.84 9.50
C TYR A 8 0.68 0.90 8.21
N ILE A 9 -0.65 0.91 8.31
CA ILE A 9 -1.56 1.12 7.17
C ILE A 9 -1.26 2.46 6.49
N ASN A 10 -1.11 3.54 7.27
CA ASN A 10 -0.78 4.86 6.73
C ASN A 10 0.57 4.85 6.00
N HIS A 11 1.58 4.18 6.57
CA HIS A 11 2.88 4.02 5.92
C HIS A 11 2.77 3.27 4.58
N LEU A 12 2.03 2.16 4.54
CA LEU A 12 1.79 1.40 3.31
C LEU A 12 1.10 2.24 2.24
N GLN A 13 0.08 3.02 2.61
CA GLN A 13 -0.66 3.89 1.69
C GLN A 13 0.23 5.02 1.12
N GLN A 14 1.05 5.64 1.96
CA GLN A 14 2.02 6.66 1.50
C GLN A 14 3.04 6.05 0.53
N SER A 15 3.63 4.91 0.90
CA SER A 15 4.58 4.18 0.07
C SER A 15 3.97 3.72 -1.26
N ALA A 16 2.70 3.31 -1.27
CA ALA A 16 1.94 2.99 -2.47
C ALA A 16 1.85 4.19 -3.44
N VAL A 17 1.46 5.37 -2.93
CA VAL A 17 1.37 6.60 -3.73
C VAL A 17 2.72 6.99 -4.31
N GLU A 18 3.80 6.88 -3.53
CA GLU A 18 5.15 7.14 -4.00
C GLU A 18 5.60 6.16 -5.09
N ASN A 19 5.36 4.86 -4.89
CA ASN A 19 5.70 3.84 -5.86
C ASN A 19 4.91 4.00 -7.17
N ARG A 20 3.64 4.42 -7.11
CA ARG A 20 2.88 4.76 -8.32
C ARG A 20 3.57 5.87 -9.13
N LYS A 21 3.95 6.97 -8.47
CA LYS A 21 4.66 8.08 -9.13
C LYS A 21 5.98 7.62 -9.75
N LYS A 22 6.78 6.86 -9.02
CA LYS A 22 8.06 6.30 -9.51
C LYS A 22 7.87 5.34 -10.68
N ALA A 23 6.78 4.57 -10.68
CA ALA A 23 6.45 3.69 -11.81
C ALA A 23 6.13 4.50 -13.07
N ASP A 24 5.34 5.57 -12.94
CA ASP A 24 5.00 6.46 -14.04
C ASP A 24 6.27 7.17 -14.58
N GLU A 25 7.11 7.72 -13.70
CA GLU A 25 8.39 8.34 -14.08
C GLU A 25 9.34 7.36 -14.80
N ALA A 26 9.45 6.12 -14.31
CA ALA A 26 10.27 5.10 -14.94
C ALA A 26 9.72 4.69 -16.31
N TYR A 27 8.39 4.62 -16.44
CA TYR A 27 7.72 4.31 -17.69
C TYR A 27 7.97 5.40 -18.75
N ASP A 28 7.83 6.68 -18.37
CA ASP A 28 8.10 7.83 -19.24
C ASP A 28 9.56 7.86 -19.71
N ASN A 29 10.48 7.42 -18.85
CA ASN A 29 11.90 7.23 -19.18
C ASN A 29 12.19 5.95 -19.99
N LYS A 30 11.17 5.17 -20.35
CA LYS A 30 11.25 3.90 -21.08
C LYS A 30 12.01 2.79 -20.32
N ASP A 31 12.19 2.94 -19.01
CA ASP A 31 12.70 1.87 -18.14
C ASP A 31 11.53 0.99 -17.66
N ILE A 32 11.14 0.06 -18.54
CA ILE A 32 9.99 -0.82 -18.30
C ILE A 32 10.22 -1.75 -17.10
N GLY A 33 11.48 -2.14 -16.84
CA GLY A 33 11.83 -3.01 -15.72
C GLY A 33 11.62 -2.31 -14.37
N LEU A 34 12.13 -1.08 -14.26
CA LEU A 34 11.96 -0.26 -13.06
C LEU A 34 10.50 0.17 -12.87
N ALA A 35 9.80 0.48 -13.97
CA ALA A 35 8.37 0.77 -13.93
C ALA A 35 7.56 -0.41 -13.39
N GLY A 36 7.83 -1.62 -13.88
CA GLY A 36 7.20 -2.85 -13.41
C GLY A 36 7.48 -3.14 -11.93
N PHE A 37 8.72 -2.94 -11.48
CA PHE A 37 9.11 -3.10 -10.08
C PHE A 37 8.33 -2.17 -9.14
N HIS A 38 8.30 -0.87 -9.44
CA HIS A 38 7.55 0.09 -8.64
C HIS A 38 6.04 -0.16 -8.68
N ARG A 39 5.49 -0.56 -9.83
CA ARG A 39 4.09 -0.91 -9.96
C ARG A 39 3.72 -2.14 -9.12
N GLY A 40 4.60 -3.13 -9.05
CA GLY A 40 4.43 -4.29 -8.16
C GLY A 40 4.39 -3.90 -6.69
N GLN A 41 5.32 -3.04 -6.24
CA GLN A 41 5.33 -2.53 -4.87
C GLN A 41 4.07 -1.72 -4.53
N TRP A 42 3.63 -0.86 -5.45
CA TRP A 42 2.39 -0.11 -5.28
C TRP A 42 1.20 -1.04 -5.00
N LEU A 43 0.98 -2.03 -5.87
CA LEU A 43 -0.14 -2.97 -5.74
C LEU A 43 -0.07 -3.81 -4.47
N ALA A 44 1.13 -4.29 -4.11
CA ALA A 44 1.33 -5.08 -2.90
C ALA A 44 1.02 -4.28 -1.63
N ASN A 45 1.44 -3.01 -1.58
CA ASN A 45 1.23 -2.15 -0.42
C ASN A 45 -0.25 -1.75 -0.28
N GLU A 46 -0.93 -1.37 -1.37
CA GLU A 46 -2.36 -1.09 -1.33
C GLU A 46 -3.17 -2.32 -0.92
N GLY A 47 -2.89 -3.48 -1.53
CA GLY A 47 -3.57 -4.73 -1.19
C GLY A 47 -3.40 -5.09 0.29
N THR A 48 -2.19 -4.93 0.83
CA THR A 48 -1.91 -5.21 2.24
C THR A 48 -2.65 -4.23 3.17
N ALA A 49 -2.66 -2.93 2.85
CA ALA A 49 -3.37 -1.92 3.63
C ALA A 49 -4.88 -2.24 3.72
N ILE A 50 -5.52 -2.58 2.59
CA ILE A 50 -6.94 -2.93 2.53
C ILE A 50 -7.26 -4.15 3.40
N VAL A 51 -6.42 -5.19 3.35
CA VAL A 51 -6.62 -6.40 4.18
C VAL A 51 -6.52 -6.07 5.67
N LEU A 52 -5.54 -5.25 6.07
CA LEU A 52 -5.39 -4.84 7.47
C LEU A 52 -6.56 -3.97 7.94
N GLU A 53 -7.04 -3.03 7.13
CA GLU A 53 -8.24 -2.24 7.42
C GLU A 53 -9.46 -3.13 7.60
N SER A 54 -9.63 -4.15 6.73
CA SER A 54 -10.72 -5.12 6.83
C SER A 54 -10.67 -5.94 8.13
N ILE A 55 -9.47 -6.39 8.53
CA ILE A 55 -9.27 -7.10 9.81
C ILE A 55 -9.63 -6.20 11.00
N LEU A 56 -9.16 -4.95 10.99
CA LEU A 56 -9.45 -4.00 12.06
C LEU A 56 -10.94 -3.64 12.15
N ALA A 57 -11.64 -3.56 11.02
CA ALA A 57 -13.07 -3.31 10.99
C ALA A 57 -13.85 -4.45 11.65
N LYS A 58 -13.54 -5.70 11.29
CA LYS A 58 -14.18 -6.90 11.88
C LYS A 58 -13.91 -7.04 13.37
N TYR A 59 -12.68 -6.77 13.81
CA TYR A 59 -12.36 -6.82 15.25
C TYR A 59 -13.21 -5.84 16.08
N LYS A 60 -13.59 -4.69 15.50
CA LYS A 60 -14.47 -3.72 16.17
C LYS A 60 -15.91 -4.24 16.33
N GLU A 61 -16.37 -5.12 15.44
CA GLU A 61 -17.73 -5.69 15.49
C GLU A 61 -17.85 -6.79 16.56
N GLU A 62 -16.75 -7.49 16.91
CA GLU A 62 -16.75 -8.57 17.91
C GLU A 62 -16.68 -8.08 19.38
N GLU A 63 -16.36 -6.81 19.62
CA GLU A 63 -16.35 -6.19 20.96
C GLU A 63 -17.71 -5.56 21.37
N GLN A 64 -18.75 -5.67 20.55
CA GLN A 64 -20.12 -5.20 20.83
C GLN A 64 -21.04 -6.34 21.29
#